data_AF-A0AAV7APC3-F1
#
_entry.id   AF-A0AAV7APC3-F1
#
_cell.length_a   1.000
_cell.length_b   1.000
_cell.length_c   1.000
_cell.angle_alpha   90.00
_cell.angle_beta   90.00
_cell.angle_gamma   90.00
#
_symmetry.space_group_name_H-M   'P 1'
#
loop_
_entity.id
_entity.type
_entity.pdbx_description
1 polymer ?
#
loop_
_entity_poly.entity_id
_entity_poly.type
_entity_poly.pdbx_seq_one_letter_code
_entity_poly.pdbx_strand_id
1 'polypeptide(L)'
;MSCKMRIEHLKQSICNGNEEIAKNSELLSKSKRYNQDLYIRSQRHQEKKEKIQRRNHKLSAVVEKRNKDLKSRHAELASLRRSHILELTSVIFPLGEVRNVTRDPADVSFENDNAMTSSTVSKLAEARRTTYLSGRWVCDDHNGDTSISIAGPWITLPNNGDYSAYYNWVEEKKTTPGPEMEYNNPAYTISAALCYATQLVNTLSHILNVNLPRKLYNSEFCGENLNRWKFNRAVNKLNSNILYLCFSQHVDLDLLHPLHTLRNLMYLVSPDSENLGRSGPFEISADLEDSMEFVDPSGAGESDESGGEHISDEETDLGTDWENLPSPKFCDIPSQPLEMQESESTMMSQPIASSSAGGMISSAAASVTSWFKAYTGHR
;
A
#
# COMPACT_ATOMS: atom_id res chain seq x y z
N MET A 1 -1.55 -0.90 107.03
CA MET A 1 -1.87 -0.13 105.81
C MET A 1 -1.41 -0.81 104.50
N SER A 2 -0.21 -1.41 104.41
CA SER A 2 0.41 -1.82 103.12
C SER A 2 -0.33 -2.90 102.28
N CYS A 3 -0.75 -4.03 102.86
CA CYS A 3 -1.23 -5.17 102.05
C CYS A 3 -2.60 -4.96 101.36
N LYS A 4 -3.58 -4.31 102.02
CA LYS A 4 -4.92 -4.09 101.42
C LYS A 4 -4.86 -3.25 100.14
N MET A 5 -4.09 -2.16 100.16
CA MET A 5 -3.87 -1.30 98.97
C MET A 5 -3.25 -2.10 97.81
N ARG A 6 -2.30 -2.99 98.10
CA ARG A 6 -1.63 -3.82 97.08
C ARG A 6 -2.57 -4.87 96.47
N ILE A 7 -3.50 -5.41 97.26
CA ILE A 7 -4.56 -6.32 96.78
C ILE A 7 -5.55 -5.57 95.88
N GLU A 8 -6.01 -4.37 96.26
CA GLU A 8 -6.88 -3.56 95.39
C GLU A 8 -6.20 -3.17 94.08
N HIS A 9 -4.94 -2.74 94.12
CA HIS A 9 -4.18 -2.44 92.89
C HIS A 9 -4.01 -3.67 91.98
N LEU A 10 -3.83 -4.87 92.55
CA LEU A 10 -3.80 -6.12 91.78
C LEU A 10 -5.16 -6.43 91.16
N LYS A 11 -6.27 -6.30 91.90
CA LYS A 11 -7.63 -6.44 91.34
C LYS A 11 -7.88 -5.48 90.18
N GLN A 12 -7.49 -4.21 90.33
CA GLN A 12 -7.67 -3.21 89.28
C GLN A 12 -6.80 -3.50 88.05
N SER A 13 -5.57 -3.97 88.24
CA SER A 13 -4.70 -4.42 87.14
C SER A 13 -5.28 -5.65 86.41
N ILE A 14 -5.91 -6.58 87.15
CA ILE A 14 -6.61 -7.74 86.57
C ILE A 14 -7.88 -7.29 85.81
N CYS A 15 -8.64 -6.33 86.35
CA CYS A 15 -9.83 -5.78 85.67
C CYS A 15 -9.44 -5.12 84.34
N ASN A 16 -8.47 -4.21 84.37
CA ASN A 16 -7.96 -3.53 83.17
C ASN A 16 -7.38 -4.55 82.16
N GLY A 17 -6.66 -5.56 82.64
CA GLY A 17 -6.14 -6.64 81.79
C GLY A 17 -7.24 -7.46 81.12
N ASN A 18 -8.32 -7.78 81.83
CA ASN A 18 -9.48 -8.48 81.29
C ASN A 18 -10.25 -7.62 80.26
N GLU A 19 -10.38 -6.31 80.48
CA GLU A 19 -10.96 -5.38 79.52
C GLU A 19 -10.12 -5.28 78.24
N GLU A 20 -8.80 -5.19 78.35
CA GLU A 20 -7.90 -5.20 77.19
C GLU A 20 -7.92 -6.55 76.45
N ILE A 21 -8.01 -7.68 77.15
CA ILE A 21 -8.21 -9.00 76.54
C ILE A 21 -9.55 -9.05 75.79
N ALA A 22 -10.63 -8.49 76.35
CA ALA A 22 -11.94 -8.43 75.69
C ALA A 22 -11.90 -7.57 74.41
N LYS A 23 -11.32 -6.36 74.46
CA LYS A 23 -11.13 -5.48 73.30
C LYS A 23 -10.28 -6.16 72.21
N ASN A 24 -9.16 -6.77 72.59
CA ASN A 24 -8.28 -7.47 71.65
C ASN A 24 -8.94 -8.71 71.04
N SER A 25 -9.75 -9.45 71.80
CA SER A 25 -10.56 -10.55 71.28
C SER A 25 -11.59 -10.07 70.25
N GLU A 26 -12.26 -8.94 70.51
CA GLU A 26 -13.21 -8.34 69.58
C GLU A 26 -12.52 -7.88 68.28
N LEU A 27 -11.39 -7.17 68.39
CA LEU A 27 -10.57 -6.75 67.24
C LEU A 27 -10.07 -7.95 66.41
N LEU A 28 -9.62 -9.02 67.08
CA LEU A 28 -9.21 -10.26 66.42
C LEU A 28 -10.40 -10.91 65.70
N SER A 29 -11.61 -10.89 66.28
CA SER A 29 -12.81 -11.42 65.63
C SER A 29 -13.21 -10.61 64.38
N LYS A 30 -13.11 -9.28 64.45
CA LYS A 30 -13.35 -8.37 63.32
C LYS A 30 -12.33 -8.59 62.20
N SER A 31 -11.04 -8.70 62.55
CA SER A 31 -9.96 -8.99 61.61
C SER A 31 -10.13 -10.36 60.93
N LYS A 32 -10.54 -11.40 61.69
CA LYS A 32 -10.83 -12.73 61.11
C LYS A 32 -11.96 -12.70 60.08
N ARG A 33 -13.08 -12.01 60.38
CA ARG A 33 -14.19 -11.84 59.43
C ARG A 33 -13.76 -11.10 58.17
N TYR A 34 -13.03 -9.98 58.32
CA TYR A 34 -12.52 -9.21 57.19
C TYR A 34 -11.58 -10.03 56.29
N ASN A 35 -10.69 -10.85 56.87
CA ASN A 35 -9.83 -11.74 56.10
C ASN A 35 -10.61 -12.86 55.39
N GLN A 36 -11.70 -13.38 55.98
CA GLN A 36 -12.60 -14.32 55.30
C GLN A 36 -13.30 -13.68 54.09
N ASP A 37 -13.78 -12.43 54.22
CA ASP A 37 -14.37 -11.70 53.10
C ASP A 37 -13.37 -11.45 51.97
N LEU A 38 -12.12 -11.11 52.30
CA LEU A 38 -11.04 -10.96 51.32
C LEU A 38 -10.72 -12.29 50.61
N TYR A 39 -10.70 -13.40 51.34
CA TYR A 39 -10.49 -14.73 50.76
C TYR A 39 -11.60 -15.09 49.75
N ILE A 40 -12.87 -14.87 50.11
CA ILE A 40 -14.03 -15.10 49.23
C ILE A 40 -14.03 -14.16 48.00
N ARG A 41 -13.55 -12.91 48.16
CA ARG A 41 -13.33 -12.00 47.01
C ARG A 41 -12.21 -12.53 46.10
N SER A 42 -11.08 -12.92 46.67
CA SER A 42 -9.93 -13.47 45.94
C SER A 42 -10.31 -14.69 45.10
N GLN A 43 -11.04 -15.64 45.69
CA GLN A 43 -11.53 -16.82 44.97
C GLN A 43 -12.41 -16.44 43.76
N ARG A 44 -13.37 -15.54 43.93
CA ARG A 44 -14.21 -15.05 42.82
C ARG A 44 -13.42 -14.34 41.71
N HIS A 45 -12.36 -13.62 42.07
CA HIS A 45 -11.44 -13.01 41.10
C HIS A 45 -10.61 -14.07 40.35
N GLN A 46 -10.15 -15.11 41.04
CA GLN A 46 -9.43 -16.24 40.43
C GLN A 46 -10.34 -17.03 39.47
N GLU A 47 -11.57 -17.35 39.85
CA GLU A 47 -12.57 -17.98 38.97
C GLU A 47 -12.86 -17.12 37.72
N LYS A 48 -12.98 -15.79 37.88
CA LYS A 48 -13.16 -14.86 36.76
C LYS A 48 -11.93 -14.83 35.84
N LYS A 49 -10.72 -14.81 36.40
CA LYS A 49 -9.45 -14.86 35.66
C LYS A 49 -9.37 -16.13 34.83
N GLU A 50 -9.65 -17.29 35.41
CA GLU A 50 -9.66 -18.56 34.70
C GLU A 50 -10.72 -18.60 33.59
N LYS A 51 -11.93 -18.08 33.83
CA LYS A 51 -12.97 -17.98 32.80
C LYS A 51 -12.52 -17.12 31.61
N ILE A 52 -11.79 -16.02 31.86
CA ILE A 52 -11.19 -15.18 30.83
C ILE A 52 -10.06 -15.92 30.10
N GLN A 53 -9.14 -16.58 30.82
CA GLN A 53 -8.05 -17.35 30.21
C GLN A 53 -8.58 -18.47 29.30
N ARG A 54 -9.59 -19.23 29.75
CA ARG A 54 -10.27 -20.26 28.93
C ARG A 54 -10.92 -19.66 27.68
N ARG A 55 -11.51 -18.46 27.76
CA ARG A 55 -12.06 -17.74 26.59
C ARG A 55 -10.96 -17.29 25.63
N ASN A 56 -9.89 -16.68 26.14
CA ASN A 56 -8.77 -16.21 25.33
C ASN A 56 -8.10 -17.37 24.59
N HIS A 57 -7.84 -18.50 25.26
CA HIS A 57 -7.28 -19.68 24.61
C HIS A 57 -8.17 -20.22 23.47
N LYS A 58 -9.50 -20.28 23.68
CA LYS A 58 -10.45 -20.64 22.61
C LYS A 58 -10.43 -19.65 21.43
N LEU A 59 -10.35 -18.35 21.71
CA LEU A 59 -10.26 -17.32 20.66
C LEU A 59 -8.93 -17.41 19.90
N SER A 60 -7.81 -17.61 20.59
CA SER A 60 -6.49 -17.80 19.98
C SER A 60 -6.48 -19.00 19.02
N ALA A 61 -7.05 -20.14 19.41
CA ALA A 61 -7.15 -21.31 18.54
C ALA A 61 -8.01 -21.05 17.29
N VAL A 62 -9.08 -20.26 17.40
CA VAL A 62 -9.91 -19.84 16.25
C VAL A 62 -9.13 -18.90 15.33
N VAL A 63 -8.43 -17.90 15.87
CA VAL A 63 -7.60 -16.97 15.09
C VAL A 63 -6.47 -17.71 14.38
N GLU A 64 -5.77 -18.61 15.07
CA GLU A 64 -4.70 -19.42 14.48
C GLU A 64 -5.20 -20.30 13.34
N LYS A 65 -6.36 -20.96 13.50
CA LYS A 65 -7.00 -21.70 12.42
C LYS A 65 -7.35 -20.79 11.24
N ARG A 66 -8.02 -19.67 11.47
CA ARG A 66 -8.41 -18.72 10.41
C ARG A 66 -7.19 -18.15 9.68
N ASN A 67 -6.08 -17.89 10.37
CA ASN A 67 -4.83 -17.44 9.76
C ASN A 67 -4.17 -18.53 8.90
N LYS A 68 -4.25 -19.81 9.29
CA LYS A 68 -3.81 -20.94 8.46
C LYS A 68 -4.68 -21.09 7.22
N ASP A 69 -6.00 -21.05 7.37
CA ASP A 69 -6.96 -21.09 6.27
C ASP A 69 -6.70 -19.94 5.28
N LEU A 70 -6.51 -18.70 5.77
CA LEU A 70 -6.24 -17.51 4.96
C LEU A 70 -4.90 -17.61 4.20
N LYS A 71 -3.84 -18.11 4.83
CA LYS A 71 -2.55 -18.35 4.16
C LYS A 71 -2.66 -19.36 3.03
N SER A 72 -3.43 -20.45 3.20
CA SER A 72 -3.71 -21.41 2.13
C SER A 72 -4.40 -20.73 0.95
N ARG A 73 -5.46 -19.95 1.22
CA ARG A 73 -6.20 -19.22 0.17
C ARG A 73 -5.34 -18.21 -0.58
N HIS A 74 -4.43 -17.51 0.09
CA HIS A 74 -3.50 -16.60 -0.60
C HIS A 74 -2.48 -17.35 -1.46
N ALA A 75 -1.99 -18.53 -1.04
CA ALA A 75 -1.10 -19.35 -1.86
C ALA A 75 -1.82 -19.92 -3.10
N GLU A 76 -3.05 -20.42 -2.93
CA GLU A 76 -3.93 -20.85 -4.04
C GLU A 76 -4.16 -19.71 -5.05
N LEU A 77 -4.50 -18.52 -4.55
CA LEU A 77 -4.74 -17.33 -5.37
C LEU A 77 -3.46 -16.85 -6.09
N ALA A 78 -2.31 -16.86 -5.41
CA ALA A 78 -1.03 -16.48 -6.00
C ALA A 78 -0.64 -17.43 -7.14
N SER A 79 -0.80 -18.74 -6.95
CA SER A 79 -0.57 -19.75 -8.00
C SER A 79 -1.46 -19.53 -9.22
N LEU A 80 -2.76 -19.27 -9.02
CA LEU A 80 -3.70 -18.99 -10.12
C LEU A 80 -3.33 -17.72 -10.88
N ARG A 81 -3.01 -16.63 -10.16
CA ARG A 81 -2.56 -15.36 -10.75
C ARG A 81 -1.29 -15.53 -11.56
N ARG A 82 -0.29 -16.20 -11.00
CA ARG A 82 0.98 -16.51 -11.67
C ARG A 82 0.75 -17.29 -12.97
N SER A 83 -0.08 -18.34 -12.94
CA SER A 83 -0.43 -19.10 -14.14
C SER A 83 -1.07 -18.22 -15.22
N HIS A 84 -2.04 -17.38 -14.85
CA HIS A 84 -2.74 -16.50 -15.78
C HIS A 84 -1.82 -15.40 -16.35
N ILE A 85 -0.92 -14.85 -15.53
CA ILE A 85 0.06 -13.85 -15.99
C ILE A 85 1.04 -14.48 -16.99
N LEU A 86 1.56 -15.67 -16.72
CA LEU A 86 2.49 -16.37 -17.63
C LEU A 86 1.81 -16.80 -18.94
N GLU A 87 0.52 -17.14 -18.92
CA GLU A 87 -0.27 -17.38 -20.15
C GLU A 87 -0.46 -16.07 -20.93
N LEU A 88 -0.87 -14.99 -20.25
CA LEU A 88 -1.06 -13.66 -20.84
C LEU A 88 0.21 -13.14 -21.52
N THR A 89 1.38 -13.29 -20.89
CA THR A 89 2.67 -12.79 -21.38
C THR A 89 3.38 -13.77 -22.33
N SER A 90 2.90 -14.99 -22.51
CA SER A 90 3.39 -15.89 -23.57
C SER A 90 2.53 -15.84 -24.84
N VAL A 91 1.22 -15.59 -24.70
CA VAL A 91 0.27 -15.63 -25.83
C VAL A 91 -0.09 -14.26 -26.38
N ILE A 92 -0.42 -13.28 -25.53
CA ILE A 92 -0.94 -11.96 -25.96
C ILE A 92 0.14 -10.89 -25.93
N PHE A 93 0.98 -10.90 -24.89
CA PHE A 93 2.07 -9.94 -24.72
C PHE A 93 3.45 -10.63 -24.61
N PRO A 94 3.87 -11.44 -25.61
CA PRO A 94 5.24 -11.96 -25.67
C PRO A 94 6.26 -10.82 -25.53
N LEU A 95 7.10 -10.94 -24.50
CA LEU A 95 8.24 -10.05 -24.25
C LEU A 95 9.54 -10.79 -24.60
N GLY A 96 10.46 -10.12 -25.28
CA GLY A 96 11.76 -10.72 -25.60
C GLY A 96 12.79 -9.72 -26.10
N GLU A 97 14.06 -9.97 -25.79
CA GLU A 97 15.19 -9.19 -26.31
C GLU A 97 15.31 -9.37 -27.83
N VAL A 98 15.38 -8.24 -28.54
CA VAL A 98 15.74 -8.18 -29.95
C VAL A 98 17.19 -7.71 -30.04
N ARG A 99 18.08 -8.62 -30.45
CA ARG A 99 19.46 -8.25 -30.76
C ARG A 99 19.48 -7.64 -32.15
N ASN A 100 19.72 -6.33 -32.23
CA ASN A 100 19.97 -5.64 -33.49
C ASN A 100 21.30 -6.14 -34.07
N VAL A 101 21.24 -7.07 -35.02
CA VAL A 101 22.42 -7.58 -35.74
C VAL A 101 22.81 -6.59 -36.85
N THR A 102 23.06 -5.33 -36.48
CA THR A 102 23.83 -4.38 -37.29
C THR A 102 25.32 -4.73 -37.17
N ARG A 103 25.67 -5.96 -37.59
CA ARG A 103 27.05 -6.37 -37.83
C ARG A 103 27.41 -5.96 -39.25
N ASP A 104 28.32 -5.00 -39.38
CA ASP A 104 28.97 -4.72 -40.64
C ASP A 104 29.73 -5.99 -41.09
N PRO A 105 29.57 -6.51 -42.32
CA PRO A 105 30.20 -7.76 -42.75
C PRO A 105 31.74 -7.78 -42.72
N ALA A 106 32.38 -6.63 -42.48
CA ALA A 106 33.83 -6.50 -42.35
C ALA A 106 34.38 -6.94 -40.97
N ASP A 107 33.56 -7.00 -39.92
CA ASP A 107 34.04 -7.10 -38.52
C ASP A 107 34.18 -8.56 -38.01
N VAL A 108 34.45 -9.50 -38.92
CA VAL A 108 34.60 -10.95 -38.63
C VAL A 108 36.06 -11.37 -38.38
N SER A 109 36.98 -10.41 -38.27
CA SER A 109 38.40 -10.70 -38.10
C SER A 109 39.13 -9.66 -37.26
N PHE A 110 39.02 -9.72 -35.93
CA PHE A 110 40.08 -9.32 -34.97
C PHE A 110 39.84 -9.88 -33.54
N GLU A 111 39.54 -11.17 -33.40
CA GLU A 111 39.75 -11.89 -32.12
C GLU A 111 41.15 -12.53 -32.07
N ASN A 112 42.20 -11.69 -32.08
CA ASN A 112 43.47 -12.01 -31.42
C ASN A 112 44.24 -10.71 -31.11
N ASP A 113 44.90 -10.67 -29.94
CA ASP A 113 45.81 -9.62 -29.48
C ASP A 113 45.25 -8.18 -29.30
N ASN A 114 44.64 -7.91 -28.14
CA ASN A 114 44.68 -6.55 -27.55
C ASN A 114 44.56 -6.50 -26.01
N ALA A 115 45.38 -7.29 -25.31
CA ALA A 115 45.35 -7.43 -23.85
C ALA A 115 45.92 -6.23 -23.04
N MET A 116 46.29 -5.11 -23.68
CA MET A 116 46.97 -3.98 -23.01
C MET A 116 46.33 -2.59 -23.17
N THR A 117 45.35 -2.42 -24.06
CA THR A 117 44.59 -1.16 -24.22
C THR A 117 43.21 -1.21 -23.54
N SER A 118 42.73 -2.41 -23.20
CA SER A 118 41.36 -2.67 -22.72
C SER A 118 41.01 -2.05 -21.35
N SER A 119 41.98 -1.87 -20.43
CA SER A 119 41.68 -1.54 -19.03
C SER A 119 40.92 -0.21 -18.85
N THR A 120 41.38 0.87 -19.47
CA THR A 120 40.72 2.19 -19.34
C THR A 120 39.44 2.26 -20.17
N VAL A 121 39.42 1.66 -21.37
CA VAL A 121 38.22 1.66 -22.23
C VAL A 121 37.11 0.81 -21.61
N SER A 122 37.43 -0.35 -21.04
CA SER A 122 36.47 -1.19 -20.30
C SER A 122 35.95 -0.47 -19.06
N LYS A 123 36.81 0.21 -18.28
CA LYS A 123 36.38 1.02 -17.13
C LYS A 123 35.53 2.22 -17.52
N LEU A 124 35.75 2.82 -18.69
CA LEU A 124 34.89 3.88 -19.22
C LEU A 124 33.56 3.34 -19.75
N ALA A 125 33.56 2.15 -20.36
CA ALA A 125 32.33 1.46 -20.77
C ALA A 125 31.52 0.97 -19.56
N GLU A 126 32.18 0.53 -18.48
CA GLU A 126 31.59 0.24 -17.17
C GLU A 126 31.05 1.53 -16.53
N ALA A 127 31.83 2.61 -16.48
CA ALA A 127 31.37 3.90 -15.94
C ALA A 127 30.19 4.52 -16.71
N ARG A 128 30.07 4.26 -18.02
CA ARG A 128 28.89 4.65 -18.83
C ARG A 128 27.68 3.73 -18.61
N ARG A 129 27.86 2.54 -18.04
CA ARG A 129 26.80 1.61 -17.64
C ARG A 129 26.37 1.81 -16.19
N THR A 130 27.20 2.40 -15.34
CA THR A 130 26.88 2.72 -13.94
C THR A 130 26.19 4.08 -13.82
N THR A 131 24.89 4.09 -13.50
CA THR A 131 24.17 5.33 -13.14
C THR A 131 23.96 5.39 -11.64
N TYR A 132 24.25 6.53 -11.01
CA TYR A 132 23.91 6.78 -9.61
C TYR A 132 22.52 7.41 -9.51
N LEU A 133 21.57 6.67 -8.94
CA LEU A 133 20.18 7.09 -8.74
C LEU A 133 19.85 7.00 -7.26
N SER A 134 19.37 8.09 -6.68
CA SER A 134 18.84 8.19 -5.31
C SER A 134 19.58 7.34 -4.27
N GLY A 135 20.87 7.61 -4.06
CA GLY A 135 21.68 6.90 -3.06
C GLY A 135 22.39 5.63 -3.53
N ARG A 136 22.12 5.16 -4.76
CA ARG A 136 22.51 3.82 -5.22
C ARG A 136 23.15 3.81 -6.61
N TRP A 137 24.18 2.99 -6.78
CA TRP A 137 24.74 2.66 -8.10
C TRP A 137 23.96 1.52 -8.75
N VAL A 138 23.49 1.71 -9.97
CA VAL A 138 22.82 0.70 -10.80
C VAL A 138 23.64 0.50 -12.08
N CYS A 139 23.92 -0.75 -12.44
CA CYS A 139 24.67 -1.10 -13.65
C CYS A 139 23.71 -1.61 -14.73
N ASP A 140 23.69 -0.99 -15.92
CA ASP A 140 23.06 -1.59 -17.09
C ASP A 140 24.04 -2.55 -17.78
N ASP A 141 23.87 -3.86 -17.57
CA ASP A 141 24.74 -4.87 -18.17
C ASP A 141 24.63 -4.94 -19.71
N HIS A 142 23.61 -4.32 -20.29
CA HIS A 142 23.29 -4.41 -21.71
C HIS A 142 23.77 -3.14 -22.42
N ASN A 143 24.63 -3.29 -23.43
CA ASN A 143 24.94 -2.17 -24.32
C ASN A 143 23.63 -1.60 -24.89
N GLY A 144 23.55 -0.27 -25.00
CA GLY A 144 22.35 0.49 -25.39
C GLY A 144 21.77 0.14 -26.78
N ASP A 145 22.43 -0.72 -27.54
CA ASP A 145 21.95 -1.29 -28.80
C ASP A 145 20.88 -2.39 -28.61
N THR A 146 20.61 -2.81 -27.37
CA THR A 146 19.61 -3.83 -27.05
C THR A 146 18.20 -3.22 -27.04
N SER A 147 17.31 -3.71 -27.91
CA SER A 147 15.89 -3.38 -27.86
C SER A 147 15.08 -4.55 -27.30
N ILE A 148 13.92 -4.26 -26.73
CA ILE A 148 12.98 -5.24 -26.18
C ILE A 148 11.69 -5.15 -26.97
N SER A 149 11.20 -6.30 -27.41
CA SER A 149 9.92 -6.45 -28.11
C SER A 149 8.75 -6.70 -27.16
N ILE A 150 7.56 -6.25 -27.54
CA ILE A 150 6.28 -6.56 -26.88
C ILE A 150 5.22 -6.87 -27.94
N ALA A 151 4.48 -7.98 -27.78
CA ALA A 151 3.43 -8.43 -28.72
C ALA A 151 3.89 -8.77 -30.16
N GLY A 152 5.17 -8.56 -30.51
CA GLY A 152 5.78 -9.06 -31.75
C GLY A 152 7.15 -8.46 -32.03
N PRO A 153 8.02 -9.11 -32.83
CA PRO A 153 9.39 -8.63 -33.10
C PRO A 153 9.52 -7.24 -33.72
N TRP A 154 8.46 -6.71 -34.33
CA TRP A 154 8.42 -5.39 -34.98
C TRP A 154 7.96 -4.26 -34.03
N ILE A 155 7.57 -4.58 -32.80
CA ILE A 155 7.08 -3.61 -31.81
C ILE A 155 8.11 -3.55 -30.68
N THR A 156 9.09 -2.66 -30.80
CA THR A 156 10.25 -2.63 -29.92
C THR A 156 10.47 -1.28 -29.25
N LEU A 157 10.92 -1.29 -27.99
CA LEU A 157 11.48 -0.13 -27.30
C LEU A 157 12.97 -0.33 -27.03
N PRO A 158 13.80 0.73 -27.11
CA PRO A 158 15.19 0.68 -26.66
C PRO A 158 15.26 0.44 -25.15
N ASN A 159 16.18 -0.43 -24.70
CA ASN A 159 16.28 -0.83 -23.28
C ASN A 159 16.51 0.36 -22.33
N ASN A 160 17.37 1.28 -22.74
CA ASN A 160 17.81 2.45 -21.96
C ASN A 160 16.74 3.54 -21.75
N GLY A 161 15.57 3.44 -22.40
CA GLY A 161 14.53 4.46 -22.35
C GLY A 161 14.78 5.71 -23.21
N ASP A 162 15.76 5.69 -24.12
CA ASP A 162 16.01 6.81 -25.04
C ASP A 162 14.98 6.82 -26.18
N TYR A 163 13.91 7.58 -25.97
CA TYR A 163 12.84 7.78 -26.96
C TYR A 163 13.07 8.97 -27.90
N SER A 164 14.31 9.48 -28.03
CA SER A 164 14.63 10.62 -28.91
C SER A 164 14.17 10.42 -30.36
N ALA A 165 14.23 9.19 -30.88
CA ALA A 165 13.73 8.84 -32.22
C ALA A 165 12.23 9.14 -32.43
N TYR A 166 11.40 9.10 -31.39
CA TYR A 166 10.00 9.52 -31.47
C TYR A 166 9.91 11.04 -31.65
N TYR A 167 10.61 11.82 -30.83
CA TYR A 167 10.51 13.30 -30.86
C TYR A 167 11.11 13.91 -32.12
N ASN A 168 12.28 13.44 -32.54
CA ASN A 168 12.95 13.90 -33.75
C ASN A 168 12.01 13.76 -34.97
N TRP A 169 11.30 12.62 -35.08
CA TRP A 169 10.33 12.40 -36.15
C TRP A 169 9.07 13.26 -36.01
N VAL A 170 8.56 13.47 -34.79
CA VAL A 170 7.39 14.35 -34.55
C VAL A 170 7.71 15.81 -34.90
N GLU A 171 8.94 16.28 -34.63
CA GLU A 171 9.41 17.62 -34.99
C GLU A 171 9.70 17.75 -36.50
N GLU A 172 10.30 16.74 -37.12
CA GLU A 172 10.53 16.68 -38.57
C GLU A 172 9.20 16.70 -39.35
N LYS A 173 8.18 15.95 -38.90
CA LYS A 173 6.84 15.96 -39.50
C LYS A 173 6.15 17.34 -39.41
N LYS A 174 6.42 18.14 -38.37
CA LYS A 174 5.89 19.51 -38.27
C LYS A 174 6.52 20.46 -39.28
N THR A 175 7.79 20.25 -39.61
CA THR A 175 8.55 21.14 -40.53
C THR A 175 8.43 20.71 -41.99
N THR A 176 8.19 19.43 -42.25
CA THR A 176 8.16 18.87 -43.61
C THR A 176 6.93 17.95 -43.81
N PRO A 177 5.90 18.37 -44.57
CA PRO A 177 4.78 17.50 -44.92
C PRO A 177 5.22 16.48 -46.00
N GLY A 178 5.89 15.42 -45.55
CA GLY A 178 6.28 14.27 -46.37
C GLY A 178 5.11 13.31 -46.65
N PRO A 179 5.29 12.35 -47.59
CA PRO A 179 4.25 11.37 -47.91
C PRO A 179 3.92 10.46 -46.71
N GLU A 180 2.63 10.26 -46.44
CA GLU A 180 2.11 9.68 -45.19
C GLU A 180 2.47 8.20 -44.89
N MET A 181 3.14 7.51 -45.82
CA MET A 181 3.43 6.06 -45.72
C MET A 181 4.94 5.74 -45.75
N GLU A 182 5.66 6.18 -44.73
CA GLU A 182 6.94 5.55 -44.38
C GLU A 182 6.66 4.23 -43.64
N TYR A 183 7.00 3.11 -44.28
CA TYR A 183 6.72 1.76 -43.77
C TYR A 183 7.46 1.37 -42.48
N ASN A 184 8.34 2.25 -41.96
CA ASN A 184 9.11 2.07 -40.71
C ASN A 184 9.16 3.38 -39.91
N ASN A 185 8.00 3.94 -39.54
CA ASN A 185 7.96 5.12 -38.67
C ASN A 185 8.36 4.76 -37.22
N PRO A 186 9.47 5.30 -36.67
CA PRO A 186 9.89 5.04 -35.29
C PRO A 186 8.85 5.51 -34.27
N ALA A 187 8.16 6.61 -34.53
CA ALA A 187 7.17 7.15 -33.60
C ALA A 187 5.96 6.21 -33.45
N TYR A 188 5.44 5.64 -34.55
CA TYR A 188 4.36 4.64 -34.47
C TYR A 188 4.80 3.34 -33.78
N THR A 189 6.03 2.88 -34.02
CA THR A 189 6.58 1.69 -33.32
C THR A 189 6.68 1.91 -31.82
N ILE A 190 7.23 3.06 -31.40
CA ILE A 190 7.40 3.44 -30.00
C ILE A 190 6.03 3.65 -29.32
N SER A 191 5.12 4.40 -29.94
CA SER A 191 3.74 4.61 -29.46
C SER A 191 2.98 3.29 -29.30
N ALA A 192 3.04 2.39 -30.29
CA ALA A 192 2.40 1.08 -30.21
C ALA A 192 2.95 0.26 -29.03
N ALA A 193 4.28 0.22 -28.87
CA ALA A 193 4.91 -0.53 -27.79
C ALA A 193 4.56 0.03 -26.39
N LEU A 194 4.53 1.36 -26.23
CA LEU A 194 4.09 2.01 -24.99
C LEU A 194 2.59 1.83 -24.72
N CYS A 195 1.76 1.82 -25.77
CA CYS A 195 0.32 1.53 -25.68
C CYS A 195 0.08 0.07 -25.23
N TYR A 196 0.81 -0.91 -25.78
CA TYR A 196 0.76 -2.31 -25.32
C TYR A 196 1.34 -2.50 -23.92
N ALA A 197 2.42 -1.80 -23.56
CA ALA A 197 2.97 -1.83 -22.20
C ALA A 197 1.96 -1.28 -21.18
N THR A 198 1.26 -0.20 -21.52
CA THR A 198 0.19 0.38 -20.69
C THR A 198 -0.99 -0.59 -20.53
N GLN A 199 -1.42 -1.26 -21.61
CA GLN A 199 -2.46 -2.30 -21.57
C GLN A 199 -2.05 -3.48 -20.67
N LEU A 200 -0.81 -3.96 -20.80
CA LEU A 200 -0.27 -5.03 -19.97
C LEU A 200 -0.23 -4.61 -18.49
N VAL A 201 0.33 -3.43 -18.16
CA VAL A 201 0.38 -2.88 -16.80
C VAL A 201 -1.01 -2.78 -16.15
N ASN A 202 -1.99 -2.23 -16.88
CA ASN A 202 -3.37 -2.13 -16.44
C ASN A 202 -4.05 -3.49 -16.25
N THR A 203 -3.65 -4.51 -17.03
CA THR A 203 -4.17 -5.88 -16.88
C THR A 203 -3.50 -6.61 -15.71
N LEU A 204 -2.18 -6.46 -15.54
CA LEU A 204 -1.41 -7.02 -14.43
C LEU A 204 -1.87 -6.44 -13.09
N SER A 205 -2.10 -5.13 -13.00
CA SER A 205 -2.59 -4.48 -11.78
C SER A 205 -3.96 -5.03 -11.36
N HIS A 206 -4.86 -5.29 -12.33
CA HIS A 206 -6.15 -5.92 -12.09
C HIS A 206 -6.01 -7.38 -11.61
N ILE A 207 -5.19 -8.20 -12.29
CA ILE A 207 -4.98 -9.61 -11.90
C ILE A 207 -4.36 -9.71 -10.50
N LEU A 208 -3.36 -8.88 -10.21
CA LEU A 208 -2.66 -8.83 -8.92
C LEU A 208 -3.49 -8.16 -7.81
N ASN A 209 -4.56 -7.43 -8.17
CA ASN A 209 -5.34 -6.57 -7.28
C ASN A 209 -4.45 -5.54 -6.56
N VAL A 210 -3.70 -4.78 -7.35
CA VAL A 210 -2.81 -3.70 -6.91
C VAL A 210 -3.29 -2.40 -7.54
N ASN A 211 -3.59 -1.39 -6.72
CA ASN A 211 -3.98 -0.07 -7.21
C ASN A 211 -2.73 0.67 -7.68
N LEU A 212 -2.71 1.15 -8.92
CA LEU A 212 -1.58 1.89 -9.48
C LEU A 212 -1.55 3.33 -8.95
N PRO A 213 -0.36 3.89 -8.64
CA PRO A 213 -0.24 5.25 -8.08
C PRO A 213 -0.53 6.37 -9.10
N ARG A 214 -0.35 6.14 -10.40
CA ARG A 214 -0.62 7.13 -11.46
C ARG A 214 -1.75 6.66 -12.36
N LYS A 215 -2.71 7.54 -12.66
CA LYS A 215 -3.76 7.26 -13.65
C LYS A 215 -3.15 7.36 -15.06
N LEU A 216 -3.23 6.27 -15.83
CA LEU A 216 -2.75 6.22 -17.21
C LEU A 216 -3.67 5.36 -18.09
N TYR A 217 -4.28 5.98 -19.09
CA TYR A 217 -5.22 5.34 -20.00
C TYR A 217 -4.49 4.80 -21.25
N ASN A 218 -4.98 3.69 -21.80
CA ASN A 218 -4.40 3.08 -22.99
C ASN A 218 -4.40 4.03 -24.22
N SER A 219 -5.32 5.00 -24.26
CA SER A 219 -5.42 6.00 -25.33
C SER A 219 -4.28 7.02 -25.35
N GLU A 220 -3.53 7.20 -24.25
CA GLU A 220 -2.51 8.25 -24.11
C GLU A 220 -1.43 8.17 -25.22
N PHE A 221 -0.94 6.96 -25.51
CA PHE A 221 0.08 6.71 -26.55
C PHE A 221 -0.51 6.35 -27.92
N CYS A 222 -1.81 6.05 -27.97
CA CYS A 222 -2.52 5.60 -29.17
C CYS A 222 -3.32 6.73 -29.86
N GLY A 223 -3.18 7.98 -29.41
CA GLY A 223 -3.84 9.17 -29.96
C GLY A 223 -2.99 9.96 -30.97
N GLU A 224 -3.15 11.29 -30.97
CA GLU A 224 -2.31 12.20 -31.77
C GLU A 224 -0.86 12.26 -31.26
N ASN A 225 0.06 12.70 -32.11
CA ASN A 225 1.48 12.85 -31.77
C ASN A 225 1.68 13.81 -30.58
N LEU A 226 1.92 13.25 -29.39
CA LEU A 226 2.30 14.00 -28.19
C LEU A 226 3.55 14.84 -28.42
N ASN A 227 3.57 16.06 -27.86
CA ASN A 227 4.79 16.86 -27.76
C ASN A 227 5.78 16.26 -26.74
N ARG A 228 7.02 16.73 -26.77
CA ARG A 228 8.13 16.18 -25.96
C ARG A 228 7.82 16.10 -24.48
N TRP A 229 7.25 17.17 -23.93
CA TRP A 229 6.89 17.24 -22.51
C TRP A 229 5.73 16.30 -22.14
N LYS A 230 4.62 16.30 -22.92
CA LYS A 230 3.45 15.43 -22.66
C LYS A 230 3.84 13.95 -22.67
N PHE A 231 4.65 13.53 -23.64
CA PHE A 231 5.11 12.14 -23.75
C PHE A 231 6.08 11.78 -22.63
N ASN A 232 7.08 12.60 -22.30
CA ASN A 232 7.97 12.35 -21.15
C ASN A 232 7.16 12.18 -19.86
N ARG A 233 6.16 13.03 -19.62
CA ARG A 233 5.23 12.93 -18.48
C ARG A 233 4.44 11.62 -18.50
N ALA A 234 3.92 11.19 -19.65
CA ALA A 234 3.19 9.94 -19.81
C ALA A 234 4.07 8.69 -19.60
N VAL A 235 5.30 8.69 -20.14
CA VAL A 235 6.30 7.64 -19.94
C VAL A 235 6.71 7.54 -18.47
N ASN A 236 6.95 8.66 -17.79
CA ASN A 236 7.27 8.65 -16.37
C ASN A 236 6.12 8.07 -15.54
N LYS A 237 4.86 8.43 -15.83
CA LYS A 237 3.68 7.78 -15.21
C LYS A 237 3.67 6.26 -15.43
N LEU A 238 3.95 5.80 -16.65
CA LEU A 238 4.01 4.37 -16.99
C LEU A 238 5.11 3.65 -16.21
N ASN A 239 6.34 4.20 -16.21
CA ASN A 239 7.48 3.61 -15.52
C ASN A 239 7.27 3.56 -14.01
N SER A 240 6.74 4.62 -13.39
CA SER A 240 6.39 4.62 -11.97
C SER A 240 5.32 3.56 -11.63
N ASN A 241 4.33 3.34 -12.50
CA ASN A 241 3.37 2.25 -12.34
C ASN A 241 4.00 0.85 -12.48
N ILE A 242 4.94 0.68 -13.42
CA ILE A 242 5.68 -0.58 -13.61
C ILE A 242 6.53 -0.90 -12.38
N LEU A 243 7.32 0.07 -11.90
CA LEU A 243 8.12 -0.04 -10.69
C LEU A 243 7.25 -0.42 -9.47
N TYR A 244 6.11 0.26 -9.28
CA TYR A 244 5.17 -0.04 -8.21
C TYR A 244 4.67 -1.49 -8.24
N LEU A 245 4.37 -2.03 -9.43
CA LEU A 245 4.03 -3.46 -9.59
C LEU A 245 5.22 -4.36 -9.24
N CYS A 246 6.44 -4.03 -9.68
CA CYS A 246 7.66 -4.77 -9.33
C CYS A 246 7.86 -4.87 -7.81
N PHE A 247 7.66 -3.77 -7.07
CA PHE A 247 7.79 -3.75 -5.61
C PHE A 247 6.68 -4.58 -4.94
N SER A 248 5.44 -4.48 -5.43
CA SER A 248 4.32 -5.29 -4.91
C SER A 248 4.58 -6.80 -4.99
N GLN A 249 5.31 -7.23 -6.02
CA GLN A 249 5.68 -8.61 -6.30
C GLN A 249 7.10 -8.97 -5.83
N HIS A 250 7.78 -8.12 -5.05
CA HIS A 250 9.14 -8.37 -4.54
C HIS A 250 10.12 -8.83 -5.64
N VAL A 251 10.12 -8.13 -6.78
CA VAL A 251 11.19 -8.22 -7.78
C VAL A 251 12.47 -7.65 -7.16
N ASP A 252 13.61 -8.26 -7.47
CA ASP A 252 14.91 -7.81 -6.98
C ASP A 252 15.19 -6.36 -7.41
N LEU A 253 15.46 -5.51 -6.43
CA LEU A 253 15.76 -4.09 -6.65
C LEU A 253 17.06 -3.91 -7.43
N ASP A 254 17.96 -4.89 -7.41
CA ASP A 254 19.23 -4.86 -8.11
C ASP A 254 19.08 -4.93 -9.64
N LEU A 255 17.93 -5.41 -10.12
CA LEU A 255 17.61 -5.54 -11.54
C LEU A 255 16.81 -4.34 -12.10
N LEU A 256 16.22 -3.50 -11.23
CA LEU A 256 15.25 -2.49 -11.63
C LEU A 256 15.90 -1.13 -11.92
N HIS A 257 15.47 -0.48 -13.00
CA HIS A 257 15.94 0.85 -13.38
C HIS A 257 14.78 1.75 -13.84
N PRO A 258 14.65 3.00 -13.36
CA PRO A 258 13.46 3.83 -13.63
C PRO A 258 13.17 4.16 -15.10
N LEU A 259 14.17 4.08 -15.97
CA LEU A 259 13.99 4.34 -17.41
C LEU A 259 13.63 3.08 -18.22
N HIS A 260 13.85 1.87 -17.69
CA HIS A 260 13.74 0.63 -18.47
C HIS A 260 12.31 0.06 -18.48
N THR A 261 11.43 0.66 -19.28
CA THR A 261 10.00 0.33 -19.39
C THR A 261 9.73 -1.17 -19.56
N LEU A 262 10.17 -1.79 -20.66
CA LEU A 262 9.88 -3.21 -20.93
C LEU A 262 10.77 -4.17 -20.14
N ARG A 263 11.98 -3.75 -19.73
CA ARG A 263 12.91 -4.60 -18.96
C ARG A 263 12.37 -4.91 -17.56
N ASN A 264 11.88 -3.87 -16.87
CA ASN A 264 11.25 -4.03 -15.56
C ASN A 264 10.03 -4.96 -15.65
N LEU A 265 9.25 -4.85 -16.74
CA LEU A 265 8.15 -5.78 -17.02
C LEU A 265 8.63 -7.23 -17.22
N MET A 266 9.72 -7.46 -17.97
CA MET A 266 10.32 -8.79 -18.12
C MET A 266 10.74 -9.40 -16.77
N TYR A 267 11.34 -8.61 -15.87
CA TYR A 267 11.69 -9.09 -14.52
C TYR A 267 10.44 -9.38 -13.67
N LEU A 268 9.42 -8.52 -13.73
CA LEU A 268 8.13 -8.72 -13.04
C LEU A 268 7.43 -10.02 -13.46
N VAL A 269 7.37 -10.30 -14.77
CA VAL A 269 6.63 -11.46 -15.31
C VAL A 269 7.52 -12.67 -15.57
N SER A 270 8.76 -12.66 -15.07
CA SER A 270 9.70 -13.75 -15.26
C SER A 270 9.16 -15.08 -14.71
N PRO A 271 9.25 -16.19 -15.48
CA PRO A 271 8.96 -17.53 -14.97
C PRO A 271 9.74 -17.88 -13.70
N ASP A 272 10.91 -17.29 -13.47
CA ASP A 272 11.76 -17.58 -12.30
C ASP A 272 11.37 -16.78 -11.05
N SER A 273 10.44 -15.81 -11.15
CA SER A 273 10.00 -14.99 -10.03
C SER A 273 9.11 -15.76 -9.04
N GLU A 274 9.67 -16.21 -7.92
CA GLU A 274 8.93 -16.97 -6.88
C GLU A 274 7.75 -16.19 -6.28
N ASN A 275 7.85 -14.85 -6.24
CA ASN A 275 6.88 -13.97 -5.59
C ASN A 275 5.72 -13.50 -6.52
N LEU A 276 5.74 -13.84 -7.80
CA LEU A 276 4.70 -13.42 -8.75
C LEU A 276 3.32 -13.96 -8.34
N GLY A 277 2.33 -13.08 -8.25
CA GLY A 277 0.96 -13.38 -7.81
C GLY A 277 0.70 -13.14 -6.32
N ARG A 278 1.75 -12.85 -5.54
CA ARG A 278 1.71 -12.66 -4.08
C ARG A 278 0.61 -11.69 -3.64
N SER A 279 -0.01 -12.02 -2.52
CA SER A 279 -0.91 -11.13 -1.77
C SER A 279 -0.28 -10.75 -0.43
N GLY A 280 -0.33 -9.47 -0.07
CA GLY A 280 0.12 -8.99 1.23
C GLY A 280 0.71 -7.57 1.18
N PRO A 281 1.01 -6.98 2.34
CA PRO A 281 1.69 -5.69 2.40
C PRO A 281 3.06 -5.77 1.75
N PHE A 282 3.53 -4.66 1.21
CA PHE A 282 4.90 -4.47 0.73
C PHE A 282 5.35 -3.07 1.15
N GLU A 283 6.65 -2.85 1.17
CA GLU A 283 7.26 -1.59 1.55
C GLU A 283 7.99 -1.03 0.32
N ILE A 284 7.93 0.30 0.15
CA ILE A 284 8.70 1.03 -0.85
C ILE A 284 9.71 1.85 -0.07
N SER A 285 11.00 1.74 -0.39
CA SER A 285 12.04 2.56 0.23
C SER A 285 11.93 4.01 -0.24
N ALA A 286 12.14 4.99 0.64
CA ALA A 286 12.04 6.42 0.30
C ALA A 286 12.90 6.80 -0.92
N ASP A 287 14.16 6.34 -0.95
CA ASP A 287 15.10 6.47 -2.08
C ASP A 287 14.49 6.06 -3.46
N LEU A 288 13.54 5.13 -3.43
CA LEU A 288 12.90 4.52 -4.59
C LEU A 288 11.55 5.18 -4.93
N GLU A 289 10.92 5.82 -3.96
CA GLU A 289 9.82 6.78 -4.16
C GLU A 289 10.37 8.06 -4.83
N ASP A 290 11.50 8.58 -4.35
CA ASP A 290 12.26 9.67 -5.00
C ASP A 290 12.66 9.29 -6.45
N SER A 291 13.00 8.02 -6.69
CA SER A 291 13.29 7.49 -8.04
C SER A 291 12.07 7.48 -8.97
N MET A 292 10.85 7.49 -8.43
CA MET A 292 9.58 7.60 -9.18
C MET A 292 9.15 9.06 -9.40
N GLU A 293 9.81 10.02 -8.74
CA GLU A 293 9.56 11.48 -8.83
C GLU A 293 10.60 12.19 -9.72
N PHE A 294 10.97 11.58 -10.84
CA PHE A 294 11.93 12.19 -11.77
C PHE A 294 11.34 13.44 -12.46
N VAL A 295 11.56 14.60 -11.85
CA VAL A 295 11.30 15.93 -12.42
C VAL A 295 12.34 16.21 -13.49
N ASP A 296 11.91 16.32 -14.74
CA ASP A 296 12.77 16.61 -15.89
C ASP A 296 13.48 17.97 -15.71
N PRO A 297 14.81 18.01 -15.49
CA PRO A 297 15.53 19.26 -15.27
C PRO A 297 15.56 20.18 -16.50
N SER A 298 15.22 19.63 -17.67
CA SER A 298 15.28 20.33 -18.96
C SER A 298 13.98 21.08 -19.28
N GLY A 299 12.88 20.78 -18.57
CA GLY A 299 11.56 21.37 -18.83
C GLY A 299 11.36 22.81 -18.34
N ALA A 300 12.31 23.36 -17.58
CA ALA A 300 12.20 24.69 -16.97
C ALA A 300 12.44 25.87 -17.93
N GLY A 301 12.69 25.61 -19.23
CA GLY A 301 13.22 26.59 -20.19
C GLY A 301 12.40 26.86 -21.46
N GLU A 302 11.33 26.12 -21.75
CA GLU A 302 10.54 26.29 -22.99
C GLU A 302 9.06 26.53 -22.70
N SER A 303 8.73 27.79 -22.43
CA SER A 303 7.38 28.31 -22.58
C SER A 303 7.02 28.44 -24.06
N ASP A 304 6.29 27.48 -24.62
CA ASP A 304 5.64 27.62 -25.92
C ASP A 304 4.14 27.91 -25.75
N GLU A 305 3.74 29.14 -26.12
CA GLU A 305 2.40 29.67 -25.94
C GLU A 305 1.52 29.38 -27.17
N SER A 306 0.91 28.18 -27.25
CA SER A 306 -0.22 27.99 -28.17
C SER A 306 -1.12 26.80 -27.85
N GLY A 307 -2.44 27.01 -27.95
CA GLY A 307 -3.45 25.96 -27.91
C GLY A 307 -3.99 25.65 -26.51
N GLY A 308 -5.10 26.30 -26.15
CA GLY A 308 -5.81 26.02 -24.90
C GLY A 308 -6.55 24.67 -24.95
N GLU A 309 -5.85 23.59 -24.64
CA GLU A 309 -6.48 22.38 -24.13
C GLU A 309 -6.57 22.46 -22.60
N HIS A 310 -7.79 22.30 -22.07
CA HIS A 310 -8.01 22.19 -20.63
C HIS A 310 -7.47 20.84 -20.14
N ILE A 311 -6.16 20.80 -19.81
CA ILE A 311 -5.55 19.68 -19.10
C ILE A 311 -6.26 19.59 -17.75
N SER A 312 -7.20 18.65 -17.64
CA SER A 312 -7.78 18.27 -16.36
C SER A 312 -6.71 17.53 -15.57
N ASP A 313 -5.92 18.26 -14.79
CA ASP A 313 -4.98 17.70 -13.83
C ASP A 313 -5.76 17.13 -12.62
N GLU A 314 -6.56 16.10 -12.89
CA GLU A 314 -7.40 15.35 -11.93
C GLU A 314 -6.56 14.43 -11.01
N GLU A 315 -5.28 14.76 -10.84
CA GLU A 315 -4.38 14.27 -9.78
C GLU A 315 -4.11 15.34 -8.70
N THR A 316 -4.53 16.61 -8.88
CA THR A 316 -4.50 17.65 -7.82
C THR A 316 -5.84 17.93 -7.15
N ASP A 317 -6.97 17.48 -7.71
CA ASP A 317 -8.27 17.54 -7.03
C ASP A 317 -8.44 16.38 -6.01
N LEU A 318 -7.52 16.31 -5.05
CA LEU A 318 -7.70 15.53 -3.83
C LEU A 318 -8.53 16.31 -2.80
N GLY A 319 -9.72 16.71 -3.23
CA GLY A 319 -10.86 17.02 -2.37
C GLY A 319 -10.61 18.06 -1.27
N THR A 320 -10.83 19.32 -1.62
CA THR A 320 -11.25 20.36 -0.65
C THR A 320 -12.53 19.92 0.12
N ASP A 321 -13.25 18.93 -0.42
CA ASP A 321 -14.39 18.25 0.19
C ASP A 321 -14.05 17.38 1.43
N TRP A 322 -12.78 17.00 1.64
CA TRP A 322 -12.38 16.33 2.89
C TRP A 322 -12.27 17.30 4.08
N GLU A 323 -12.04 18.59 3.82
CA GLU A 323 -12.09 19.63 4.86
C GLU A 323 -13.52 20.15 5.08
N ASN A 324 -14.36 20.11 4.04
CA ASN A 324 -15.78 20.49 4.11
C ASN A 324 -16.70 19.34 4.57
N LEU A 325 -16.35 18.68 5.68
CA LEU A 325 -17.35 17.91 6.42
C LEU A 325 -18.50 18.85 6.82
N PRO A 326 -19.77 18.52 6.50
CA PRO A 326 -20.90 19.27 7.05
C PRO A 326 -20.78 19.25 8.57
N SER A 327 -20.69 20.43 9.17
CA SER A 327 -20.54 20.56 10.63
C SER A 327 -21.58 19.65 11.29
N PRO A 328 -21.17 18.71 12.17
CA PRO A 328 -22.11 17.78 12.73
C PRO A 328 -23.12 18.59 13.51
N LYS A 329 -24.34 18.70 12.96
CA LYS A 329 -25.51 19.14 13.71
C LYS A 329 -25.65 18.10 14.81
N PHE A 330 -25.14 18.43 15.99
CA PHE A 330 -25.41 17.69 17.19
C PHE A 330 -26.93 17.59 17.26
N CYS A 331 -27.46 16.40 17.01
CA CYS A 331 -28.80 16.09 17.46
C CYS A 331 -28.70 16.17 18.97
N ASP A 332 -29.22 17.25 19.54
CA ASP A 332 -29.35 17.39 20.98
C ASP A 332 -30.00 16.12 21.50
N ILE A 333 -29.23 15.34 22.25
CA ILE A 333 -29.72 14.14 22.91
C ILE A 333 -30.88 14.63 23.78
N PRO A 334 -32.13 14.16 23.58
CA PRO A 334 -33.25 14.67 24.36
C PRO A 334 -33.15 14.15 25.79
N SER A 335 -32.37 14.87 26.59
CA SER A 335 -32.39 14.82 28.05
C SER A 335 -33.75 15.36 28.49
N GLN A 336 -34.74 14.48 28.58
CA GLN A 336 -36.01 14.79 29.20
C GLN A 336 -35.78 15.12 30.69
N PRO A 337 -36.08 16.34 31.17
CA PRO A 337 -36.55 16.49 32.53
C PRO A 337 -37.98 15.97 32.59
N LEU A 338 -38.29 15.16 33.59
CA LEU A 338 -39.63 14.68 33.84
C LEU A 338 -40.43 15.79 34.55
N GLU A 339 -41.04 16.69 33.78
CA GLU A 339 -42.04 17.64 34.30
C GLU A 339 -43.45 17.32 33.79
N MET A 340 -44.42 17.66 34.64
CA MET A 340 -45.75 17.03 34.69
C MET A 340 -46.82 18.10 34.51
N GLN A 341 -47.49 18.13 33.35
CA GLN A 341 -48.82 18.74 33.12
C GLN A 341 -49.31 18.31 31.72
N GLU A 342 -50.42 17.56 31.64
CA GLU A 342 -51.82 18.03 31.46
C GLU A 342 -52.20 18.44 30.02
N SER A 343 -52.87 17.49 29.36
CA SER A 343 -54.19 17.68 28.69
C SER A 343 -54.33 18.46 27.37
N GLU A 344 -55.13 17.86 26.47
CA GLU A 344 -55.84 18.47 25.33
C GLU A 344 -55.01 19.01 24.13
N SER A 345 -55.45 18.95 22.87
CA SER A 345 -56.51 18.14 22.22
C SER A 345 -56.42 18.20 20.67
N THR A 346 -56.95 17.16 19.99
CA THR A 346 -57.61 17.17 18.66
C THR A 346 -56.95 17.55 17.30
N MET A 347 -57.18 16.64 16.32
CA MET A 347 -57.54 16.83 14.87
C MET A 347 -56.49 16.75 13.73
N MET A 348 -56.72 15.77 12.83
CA MET A 348 -56.60 15.77 11.34
C MET A 348 -55.22 16.04 10.66
N SER A 349 -54.85 15.51 9.48
CA SER A 349 -55.35 14.43 8.60
C SER A 349 -54.26 13.99 7.57
N GLN A 350 -54.45 12.83 6.92
CA GLN A 350 -53.62 12.18 5.86
C GLN A 350 -53.69 12.90 4.46
N PRO A 351 -53.06 12.42 3.33
CA PRO A 351 -52.26 11.20 3.03
C PRO A 351 -50.85 11.46 2.38
N ILE A 352 -49.84 10.57 2.40
CA ILE A 352 -49.63 9.25 1.75
C ILE A 352 -49.61 9.26 0.20
N ALA A 353 -48.44 8.92 -0.38
CA ALA A 353 -48.31 8.18 -1.64
C ALA A 353 -47.06 7.25 -1.61
N SER A 354 -47.29 5.96 -1.93
CA SER A 354 -46.41 4.92 -2.55
C SER A 354 -44.91 5.22 -2.83
N SER A 355 -43.94 4.28 -2.86
CA SER A 355 -43.84 2.81 -2.66
C SER A 355 -42.40 2.36 -3.03
N SER A 356 -41.81 1.22 -2.62
CA SER A 356 -42.03 0.24 -1.54
C SER A 356 -40.81 -0.71 -1.47
N ALA A 357 -40.55 -1.35 -0.32
CA ALA A 357 -39.49 -2.34 -0.03
C ALA A 357 -38.02 -1.86 -0.12
N GLY A 358 -37.09 -2.28 0.74
CA GLY A 358 -37.18 -3.23 1.86
C GLY A 358 -35.95 -4.14 1.92
N GLY A 359 -35.01 -3.87 2.84
CA GLY A 359 -33.78 -4.67 2.97
C GLY A 359 -32.97 -4.25 4.18
N MET A 360 -33.08 -5.00 5.28
CA MET A 360 -32.39 -4.71 6.54
C MET A 360 -30.93 -5.17 6.50
N ILE A 361 -30.00 -4.29 6.88
CA ILE A 361 -28.67 -4.72 7.36
C ILE A 361 -28.32 -3.96 8.63
N SER A 362 -28.69 -4.51 9.78
CA SER A 362 -28.28 -4.00 11.08
C SER A 362 -27.01 -4.67 11.59
N SER A 363 -26.13 -3.87 12.18
CA SER A 363 -25.21 -4.22 13.27
C SER A 363 -23.97 -5.07 12.99
N ALA A 364 -22.80 -4.41 12.96
CA ALA A 364 -21.51 -5.01 13.35
C ALA A 364 -20.42 -4.02 13.86
N ALA A 365 -20.75 -2.83 14.38
CA ALA A 365 -19.74 -1.82 14.75
C ALA A 365 -20.04 -0.93 15.97
N ALA A 366 -20.67 -1.46 17.04
CA ALA A 366 -20.98 -0.65 18.24
C ALA A 366 -20.96 -1.47 19.55
N SER A 367 -19.81 -2.04 19.94
CA SER A 367 -19.67 -2.75 21.24
C SER A 367 -18.22 -2.85 21.75
N VAL A 368 -17.43 -1.77 21.68
CA VAL A 368 -16.01 -1.78 22.13
C VAL A 368 -15.57 -0.54 22.94
N THR A 369 -16.46 0.08 23.73
CA THR A 369 -16.12 1.29 24.53
C THR A 369 -16.48 1.25 26.02
N SER A 370 -17.06 0.14 26.53
CA SER A 370 -17.66 0.11 27.88
C SER A 370 -16.76 -0.40 29.03
N TRP A 371 -15.49 -0.76 28.78
CA TRP A 371 -14.67 -1.46 29.80
C TRP A 371 -13.64 -0.62 30.57
N PHE A 372 -13.36 0.64 30.19
CA PHE A 372 -12.34 1.48 30.84
C PHE A 372 -12.86 2.65 31.69
N LYS A 373 -14.15 2.98 31.66
CA LYS A 373 -14.70 4.18 32.32
C LYS A 373 -15.17 3.97 33.77
N ALA A 374 -14.60 2.99 34.49
CA ALA A 374 -15.05 2.57 35.82
C ALA A 374 -13.99 2.66 36.94
N TYR A 375 -12.88 3.38 36.74
CA TYR A 375 -11.77 3.40 37.70
C TYR A 375 -11.25 4.78 38.15
N THR A 376 -11.92 5.88 37.78
CA THR A 376 -11.60 7.23 38.28
C THR A 376 -12.87 7.95 38.70
N GLY A 377 -13.17 7.92 40.00
CA GLY A 377 -14.36 8.58 40.53
C GLY A 377 -14.65 8.29 42.00
N HIS A 378 -13.77 8.74 42.91
CA HIS A 378 -14.12 9.35 44.20
C HIS A 378 -12.85 9.67 45.01
N ARG A 379 -12.51 10.95 45.09
CA ARG A 379 -11.97 11.60 46.28
C ARG A 379 -12.31 13.08 46.24
#